data_AF-A0A8B9DV24-F1
#
_entry.id   AF-A0A8B9DV24-F1
#
_cell.length_a   1.000
_cell.length_b   1.000
_cell.length_c   1.000
_cell.angle_alpha   90.00
_cell.angle_beta   90.00
_cell.angle_gamma   90.00
#
_symmetry.space_group_name_H-M   'P 1'
#
loop_
_entity.id
_entity.type
_entity.pdbx_description
1 polymer ?
#
loop_
_entity_poly.entity_id
_entity_poly.type
_entity_poly.pdbx_seq_one_letter_code
_entity_poly.pdbx_strand_id
1 'polypeptide(L)' 'MGTVLCSARATVLLYDEAQKQWVAAGGGPQTPSCVQLYHHPGTHAFRLVGRKMQPDQQVGAPMGAGGGGTCGGRG' A
#
# COMPACT_ATOMS: atom_id res chain seq x y z
N MET A 1 19.26 -0.03 -5.71
CA MET A 1 18.37 0.53 -4.66
C MET A 1 17.22 1.23 -5.36
N GLY A 2 15.96 0.87 -5.09
CA GLY A 2 14.80 1.55 -5.69
C GLY A 2 14.54 2.88 -4.99
N THR A 3 14.15 3.90 -5.75
CA THR A 3 13.83 5.24 -5.22
C THR A 3 12.31 5.40 -5.09
N VAL A 4 11.84 5.98 -3.98
CA VAL A 4 10.43 6.39 -3.84
C VAL A 4 10.20 7.64 -4.68
N LEU A 5 9.26 7.58 -5.62
CA LEU A 5 8.89 8.73 -6.44
C LEU A 5 7.81 9.57 -5.76
N CYS A 6 6.81 8.92 -5.17
CA CYS A 6 5.71 9.61 -4.50
C CYS A 6 5.11 8.74 -3.38
N SER A 7 4.47 9.42 -2.43
CA SER A 7 3.71 8.82 -1.34
C SER A 7 2.36 9.50 -1.24
N ALA A 8 1.30 8.72 -1.07
CA ALA A 8 -0.06 9.22 -0.95
C ALA A 8 -0.85 8.43 0.10
N ARG A 9 -1.88 9.07 0.67
CA ARG A 9 -2.84 8.42 1.57
C ARG A 9 -4.12 8.13 0.79
N ALA A 10 -4.47 6.85 0.66
CA ALA A 10 -5.64 6.42 -0.10
C ALA A 10 -6.21 5.10 0.46
N THR A 11 -7.52 4.90 0.31
CA THR A 11 -8.12 3.59 0.55
C THR A 11 -7.94 2.74 -0.70
N VAL A 12 -7.26 1.61 -0.57
CA VAL A 12 -7.03 0.69 -1.70
C VAL A 12 -8.25 -0.21 -1.84
N LEU A 13 -8.88 -0.14 -3.02
CA LEU A 13 -10.05 -0.92 -3.37
C LEU A 13 -9.70 -1.87 -4.52
N LEU A 14 -10.26 -3.08 -4.48
CA LEU A 14 -10.25 -4.04 -5.57
C LEU A 14 -11.64 -4.07 -6.18
N TYR A 15 -11.71 -4.17 -7.49
CA TYR A 15 -12.99 -4.33 -8.16
C TYR A 15 -13.36 -5.81 -8.17
N ASP A 16 -14.47 -6.15 -7.51
CA ASP A 16 -15.09 -7.47 -7.61
C ASP A 16 -15.99 -7.47 -8.85
N GLU A 17 -15.63 -8.24 -9.89
CA GLU A 17 -16.41 -8.35 -11.11
C GLU A 17 -17.71 -9.15 -10.94
N ALA A 18 -17.74 -10.12 -10.02
CA ALA A 18 -18.92 -10.93 -9.76
C ALA A 18 -20.03 -10.10 -9.10
N GLN A 19 -19.64 -9.21 -8.19
CA GLN A 19 -20.57 -8.33 -7.51
C GLN A 19 -20.60 -6.90 -8.08
N LYS A 20 -19.83 -6.63 -9.14
CA LYS A 20 -19.69 -5.33 -9.83
C LYS A 20 -19.42 -4.15 -8.90
N GLN A 21 -18.65 -4.35 -7.83
CA GLN A 21 -18.46 -3.37 -6.77
C GLN A 21 -17.01 -3.25 -6.33
N TRP A 22 -16.67 -2.09 -5.74
CA TRP A 22 -15.35 -1.86 -5.15
C TRP A 22 -15.31 -2.38 -3.71
N VAL A 23 -14.48 -3.37 -3.45
CA VAL A 23 -14.28 -3.97 -2.13
C VAL A 23 -12.91 -3.59 -1.56
N ALA A 24 -12.75 -3.55 -0.24
CA ALA A 24 -11.47 -3.20 0.35
C ALA A 24 -10.39 -4.25 0.07
N ALA A 25 -9.21 -3.81 -0.37
CA ALA A 25 -8.06 -4.68 -0.53
C ALA A 25 -7.65 -5.24 0.84
N GLY A 26 -7.77 -6.57 1.01
CA GLY A 26 -7.43 -7.27 2.26
C GLY A 26 -8.62 -7.75 3.10
N GLY A 27 -9.86 -7.71 2.58
CA GLY A 27 -11.02 -8.40 3.17
C GLY A 27 -11.49 -7.91 4.54
N GLY A 28 -11.03 -6.72 4.97
CA GLY A 28 -11.36 -6.13 6.27
C GLY A 28 -11.97 -4.73 6.14
N PRO A 29 -12.15 -4.01 7.27
CA PRO A 29 -12.72 -2.66 7.26
C PRO A 29 -11.94 -1.71 6.36
N GLN A 30 -12.67 -0.82 5.67
CA GLN A 30 -12.12 0.19 4.76
C GLN A 30 -11.31 1.21 5.54
N THR A 31 -10.02 0.95 5.73
CA THR A 31 -9.10 1.88 6.38
C THR A 31 -8.18 2.54 5.37
N PRO A 32 -7.82 3.81 5.58
CA PRO A 32 -6.82 4.45 4.74
C PRO A 32 -5.49 3.69 4.80
N SER A 33 -4.82 3.61 3.66
CA SER A 33 -3.49 3.04 3.52
C SER A 33 -2.53 4.11 3.03
N CYS A 34 -1.27 4.01 3.46
CA CYS A 34 -0.23 4.82 2.88
C CYS A 34 0.41 4.04 1.73
N VAL A 35 0.37 4.62 0.53
CA VAL A 35 0.76 3.99 -0.73
C VAL A 35 2.00 4.68 -1.26
N GLN A 36 3.03 3.89 -1.57
CA GLN A 36 4.31 4.38 -2.10
C GLN A 36 4.58 3.78 -3.47
N LEU A 37 5.00 4.64 -4.41
CA LEU A 37 5.47 4.23 -5.73
C LEU A 37 7.00 4.20 -5.74
N TYR A 38 7.56 3.02 -6.01
CA TYR A 38 8.99 2.80 -6.15
C TYR A 38 9.37 2.64 -7.62
N HIS A 39 10.49 3.25 -8.00
CA HIS A 39 11.11 3.05 -9.31
C HIS A 39 12.46 2.36 -9.16
N HIS A 40 12.65 1.26 -9.89
CA HIS A 40 13.90 0.54 -10.01
C HIS A 40 14.56 0.88 -11.36
N PRO A 41 15.48 1.86 -11.40
CA PRO A 41 16.09 2.29 -12.65
C PRO A 41 16.91 1.19 -13.33
N GLY A 42 17.47 0.24 -12.57
CA GLY A 42 18.26 -0.86 -13.13
C GLY A 42 17.45 -1.92 -13.88
N THR A 43 16.16 -2.07 -13.56
CA THR A 43 15.25 -3.02 -14.23
C THR A 43 14.11 -2.29 -14.95
N HIS A 44 14.13 -0.95 -14.97
CA HIS A 44 13.05 -0.08 -15.43
C HIS A 44 11.66 -0.49 -14.91
N ALA A 45 11.59 -1.01 -13.68
CA ALA A 45 10.36 -1.55 -13.10
C ALA A 45 9.79 -0.61 -12.06
N PHE A 46 8.46 -0.55 -11.99
CA PHE A 46 7.74 0.17 -10.95
C PHE A 46 7.12 -0.81 -9.96
N ARG A 47 7.09 -0.43 -8.68
CA ARG A 47 6.42 -1.22 -7.64
C ARG A 47 5.56 -0.29 -6.79
N LEU A 48 4.28 -0.62 -6.69
CA LEU A 48 3.36 0.04 -5.78
C LEU A 48 3.27 -0.77 -4.48
N VAL A 49 3.42 -0.11 -3.34
CA VAL A 49 3.34 -0.74 -2.01
C VAL A 49 2.33 0.00 -1.16
N GLY A 50 1.27 -0.67 -0.74
CA GLY A 50 0.28 -0.13 0.19
C GLY A 50 0.46 -0.71 1.60
N ARG A 51 0.49 0.16 2.62
CA ARG A 51 0.50 -0.25 4.03
C ARG A 51 -0.73 0.31 4.74
N LYS A 52 -1.51 -0.56 5.37
CA LYS A 52 -2.71 -0.19 6.12
C LYS A 52 -2.31 0.72 7.29
N MET A 53 -2.96 1.88 7.43
CA MET A 53 -2.75 2.73 8.61
C MET A 53 -3.62 2.19 9.75
N GLN A 54 -2.99 1.68 10.82
CA GLN A 54 -3.74 1.30 12.03
C GLN A 54 -4.20 2.56 12.77
N PRO A 55 -5.47 2.61 13.23
CA PRO A 55 -6.03 3.78 13.89
C PRO A 55 -5.40 4.07 15.27
N ASP A 56 -4.76 3.08 15.91
CA ASP A 56 -4.22 3.21 17.26
C ASP A 56 -2.75 3.70 17.31
N GLN A 57 -2.10 3.89 16.16
CA GLN A 57 -0.69 4.29 16.12
C GLN A 57 -0.52 5.76 15.75
N GLN A 58 -1.00 6.64 16.64
CA GLN A 58 -0.59 8.05 16.66
C GLN A 58 0.80 8.16 17.30
N VAL A 59 1.85 7.76 16.58
CA VAL A 59 3.21 8.22 16.85
C VAL A 59 3.81 8.66 15.53
N GLY A 60 4.03 9.97 15.43
CA GLY A 60 4.61 10.63 14.26
C GLY A 60 6.01 10.11 13.94
N ALA A 61 6.07 9.06 13.14
CA ALA A 61 7.24 8.73 12.36
C ALA A 61 6.98 9.18 10.92
N PRO A 62 7.85 10.01 10.30
CA PRO A 62 7.80 10.17 8.86
C PRO A 62 7.88 8.77 8.25
N MET A 63 7.10 8.53 7.21
CA MET A 63 7.06 7.26 6.47
C MET A 63 8.42 7.02 5.79
N GLY A 64 9.41 6.63 6.58
CA GLY A 64 10.81 6.72 6.23
C GLY A 64 11.71 6.10 7.31
N ALA A 65 11.23 5.11 8.06
CA ALA A 65 12.11 4.25 8.85
C ALA A 65 11.40 2.95 9.25
N GLY A 66 11.90 1.83 8.72
CA GLY A 66 11.77 0.53 9.39
C GLY A 66 10.49 -0.28 9.14
N GLY A 67 10.65 -1.60 9.21
CA GLY A 67 9.55 -2.56 9.22
C GLY A 67 9.11 -3.03 7.84
N GLY A 68 9.74 -4.11 7.36
CA GLY A 68 9.17 -4.94 6.30
C GLY A 68 7.91 -5.63 6.82
N GLY A 69 6.74 -5.15 6.41
CA GLY A 69 5.48 -5.87 6.50
C GLY A 69 5.07 -6.25 5.08
N THR A 70 5.49 -7.43 4.64
CA THR A 70 5.06 -8.00 3.36
C THR A 70 3.57 -8.31 3.45
N CYS A 71 2.72 -7.54 2.76
CA CYS A 71 1.41 -8.04 2.36
C CYS A 71 1.63 -9.07 1.24
N GLY A 72 2.06 -10.27 1.64
CA GLY A 72 2.14 -11.44 0.77
C GLY A 72 0.74 -11.91 0.44
N GLY A 73 0.24 -11.55 -0.74
CA GLY A 73 -0.77 -12.33 -1.43
C GLY A 73 -0.04 -13.39 -2.24
N ARG A 74 0.07 -14.60 -1.70
CA ARG A 74 0.39 -15.81 -2.47
C ARG A 74 -0.86 -16.15 -3.29
N GLY A 75 -0.71 -16.19 -4.60
CA GLY A 75 -1.67 -16.66 -5.60
C GLY A 75 -0.92 -16.84 -6.91
#